data_AF-A0A8I3AYH8-F1
#
_entry.id   AF-A0A8I3AYH8-F1
#
_cell.length_a   1.000
_cell.length_b   1.000
_cell.length_c   1.000
_cell.angle_alpha   90.00
_cell.angle_beta   90.00
_cell.angle_gamma   90.00
#
_symmetry.space_group_name_H-M   'P 1'
#
loop_
_entity.id
_entity.type
_entity.pdbx_description
1 polymer ?
#
loop_
_entity_poly.entity_id
_entity_poly.type
_entity_poly.pdbx_seq_one_letter_code
_entity_poly.pdbx_strand_id
1 'polypeptide(L)'
;MVAASKILCSGALFSSLAAARWIVPGGRWIDTDGGLVNAHAGGVTREEETGKFFWFGEYKIEGQEEGGGVSVYSSDDLVTWENHGLALIPEEGHEFISPEMIIQRPKVVYSRETQQYHMWWHADDSKYSLLLQGLAVSPNITGPYTFVDATAPLGNWSQDFGLFTDNYGNGRSYALYSNGDRREGRDVYLSVFNENITEVEEVTFRFNKYDLEAPTILQTDKSYYALMSHKTGYRPNNVVAFRADKLEGPWSQPFMVAKPYTRTYSSQSGFSLRIEGTEKTTYLYMGDQWDLNSLWEARYIWLPVEIDDDKGSLEVKWHDVYDLNVETGVVTPIEGTSYPVVDAKLEGNAWLQEANFASDGRIATGIYGNDSTVTFSGIEGAGSKQWVSFYYQNTDDMGFGDQPGGTPDRINGTWQLRRISSVVVNGKVEELETLYQRDTHKGIIASAPLLLDLEAGSNNTIKIGGLSNGFDVKGADIDRIVVYPPEPVKNKCKKRAA
;
A
#
# COMPACT_ATOMS: atom_id res chain seq x y z
N MET A 1 -49.44 8.61 -45.37
CA MET A 1 -48.35 7.67 -45.01
C MET A 1 -47.13 8.52 -44.67
N VAL A 2 -47.01 8.96 -43.42
CA VAL A 2 -45.81 9.62 -42.88
C VAL A 2 -45.70 9.11 -41.44
N ALA A 3 -44.71 8.26 -41.19
CA ALA A 3 -44.44 7.68 -39.89
C ALA A 3 -43.59 8.66 -39.07
N ALA A 4 -44.09 9.07 -37.92
CA ALA A 4 -43.31 9.80 -36.92
C ALA A 4 -42.50 8.79 -36.09
N SER A 5 -41.18 8.83 -36.23
CA SER A 5 -40.25 8.03 -35.43
C SER A 5 -40.09 8.68 -34.05
N LYS A 6 -40.52 7.98 -32.99
CA LYS A 6 -40.23 8.36 -31.61
C LYS A 6 -38.81 7.88 -31.26
N ILE A 7 -37.90 8.81 -31.04
CA ILE A 7 -36.60 8.53 -30.43
C ILE A 7 -36.84 8.31 -28.93
N LEU A 8 -36.66 7.07 -28.47
CA LEU A 8 -36.50 6.77 -27.04
C LEU A 8 -35.10 7.22 -26.62
N CYS A 9 -35.01 8.28 -25.81
CA CYS A 9 -33.83 8.52 -25.00
C CYS A 9 -33.83 7.50 -23.86
N SER A 10 -33.02 6.45 -23.99
CA SER A 10 -32.62 5.61 -22.87
C SER A 10 -31.73 6.45 -21.96
N GLY A 11 -32.29 6.95 -20.86
CA GLY A 11 -31.51 7.62 -19.82
C GLY A 11 -30.56 6.60 -19.19
N ALA A 12 -29.26 6.77 -19.42
CA ALA A 12 -28.25 6.11 -18.62
C ALA A 12 -28.42 6.60 -17.17
N LEU A 13 -28.86 5.71 -16.29
CA LEU A 13 -28.72 5.88 -14.85
C LEU A 13 -27.22 5.89 -14.57
N PHE A 14 -26.63 7.08 -14.48
CA PHE A 14 -25.36 7.26 -13.80
C PHE A 14 -25.61 6.91 -12.33
N SER A 15 -25.34 5.66 -11.94
CA SER A 15 -25.12 5.33 -10.54
C SER A 15 -23.96 6.21 -10.09
N SER A 16 -24.24 7.24 -9.28
CA SER A 16 -23.18 7.96 -8.61
C SER A 16 -22.50 6.95 -7.69
N LEU A 17 -21.32 6.47 -8.09
CA LEU A 17 -20.42 5.80 -7.16
C LEU A 17 -20.25 6.77 -5.99
N ALA A 18 -20.65 6.35 -4.79
CA ALA A 18 -20.41 7.14 -3.59
C ALA A 18 -18.88 7.29 -3.49
N ALA A 19 -18.39 8.53 -3.51
CA ALA A 19 -16.96 8.79 -3.43
C ALA A 19 -16.43 8.27 -2.10
N ALA A 20 -15.38 7.45 -2.15
CA ALA A 20 -14.68 6.97 -0.97
C ALA A 20 -14.15 8.16 -0.15
N ARG A 21 -14.26 8.06 1.17
CA ARG A 21 -13.87 9.11 2.12
C ARG A 21 -12.85 8.62 3.14
N TRP A 22 -12.83 7.34 3.45
CA TRP A 22 -11.91 6.80 4.45
C TRP A 22 -10.72 6.09 3.80
N ILE A 23 -9.57 6.19 4.45
CA ILE A 23 -8.42 5.34 4.15
C ILE A 23 -8.65 4.00 4.86
N VAL A 24 -8.62 2.92 4.08
CA VAL A 24 -8.81 1.55 4.55
C VAL A 24 -7.62 0.69 4.14
N PRO A 25 -6.58 0.58 4.99
CA PRO A 25 -5.38 -0.19 4.70
C PRO A 25 -5.70 -1.65 4.39
N GLY A 26 -5.17 -2.17 3.28
CA GLY A 26 -5.40 -3.55 2.84
C GLY A 26 -6.69 -3.74 2.02
N GLY A 27 -7.53 -2.70 1.92
CA GLY A 27 -8.74 -2.71 1.10
C GLY A 27 -8.45 -2.64 -0.40
N ARG A 28 -9.41 -3.09 -1.20
CA ARG A 28 -9.43 -2.84 -2.66
C ARG A 28 -9.82 -1.38 -2.88
N TRP A 29 -8.85 -0.53 -3.21
CA TRP A 29 -9.11 0.87 -3.53
C TRP A 29 -9.56 0.98 -4.98
N ILE A 30 -10.68 1.67 -5.19
CA ILE A 30 -11.34 1.81 -6.48
C ILE A 30 -11.24 3.27 -6.91
N ASP A 31 -10.78 3.51 -8.13
CA ASP A 31 -10.69 4.84 -8.71
C ASP A 31 -12.08 5.38 -9.13
N THR A 32 -12.14 6.62 -9.59
CA THR A 32 -13.40 7.24 -10.00
C THR A 32 -14.05 6.61 -11.24
N ASP A 33 -13.28 5.83 -12.01
CA ASP A 33 -13.76 5.11 -13.20
C ASP A 33 -14.26 3.70 -12.86
N GLY A 34 -14.14 3.28 -11.60
CA GLY A 34 -14.55 1.97 -11.12
C GLY A 34 -13.48 0.88 -11.25
N GLY A 35 -12.26 1.24 -11.67
CA GLY A 35 -11.11 0.34 -11.74
C GLY A 35 -10.39 0.21 -10.41
N LEU A 36 -9.64 -0.88 -10.21
CA LEU A 36 -8.70 -0.96 -9.10
C LEU A 36 -7.60 0.07 -9.29
N VAL A 37 -7.32 0.86 -8.25
CA VAL A 37 -6.12 1.70 -8.24
C VAL A 37 -4.91 0.79 -8.37
N ASN A 38 -4.02 1.14 -9.29
CA ASN A 38 -2.84 0.36 -9.67
C ASN A 38 -1.64 1.29 -9.80
N ALA A 39 -1.06 1.67 -8.66
CA ALA A 39 0.08 2.58 -8.52
C ALA A 39 1.06 2.08 -7.42
N HIS A 40 1.58 0.87 -7.61
CA HIS A 40 2.39 0.19 -6.58
C HIS A 40 3.78 0.80 -6.39
N ALA A 41 4.29 0.76 -5.15
CA ALA A 41 5.64 1.19 -4.72
C ALA A 41 6.11 2.57 -5.21
N GLY A 42 5.17 3.39 -5.63
CA GLY A 42 5.41 4.68 -6.22
C GLY A 42 5.51 5.80 -5.19
N GLY A 43 5.09 7.00 -5.56
CA GLY A 43 5.18 8.18 -4.70
C GLY A 43 4.10 9.21 -5.01
N VAL A 44 3.84 10.07 -4.04
CA VAL A 44 2.88 11.17 -4.18
C VAL A 44 3.63 12.49 -4.30
N THR A 45 3.37 13.19 -5.40
CA THR A 45 3.86 14.55 -5.67
C THR A 45 2.72 15.52 -5.49
N ARG A 46 2.91 16.55 -4.68
CA ARG A 46 1.93 17.63 -4.53
C ARG A 46 2.26 18.74 -5.53
N GLU A 47 1.30 19.09 -6.37
CA GLU A 47 1.46 20.20 -7.32
C GLU A 47 1.35 21.54 -6.59
N GLU A 48 2.34 22.42 -6.78
CA GLU A 48 2.39 23.72 -6.07
C GLU A 48 1.24 24.65 -6.47
N GLU A 49 0.83 24.66 -7.75
CA GLU A 49 -0.18 25.59 -8.27
C GLU A 49 -1.59 25.29 -7.78
N THR A 50 -1.98 24.01 -7.81
CA THR A 50 -3.33 23.58 -7.46
C THR A 50 -3.44 23.05 -6.02
N GLY A 51 -2.31 22.64 -5.44
CA GLY A 51 -2.27 21.93 -4.16
C GLY A 51 -2.71 20.47 -4.25
N LYS A 52 -3.05 19.98 -5.45
CA LYS A 52 -3.55 18.62 -5.69
C LYS A 52 -2.43 17.59 -5.56
N PHE A 53 -2.79 16.39 -5.10
CA PHE A 53 -1.87 15.26 -4.98
C PHE A 53 -1.90 14.41 -6.25
N PHE A 54 -0.73 14.03 -6.75
CA PHE A 54 -0.56 13.13 -7.88
C PHE A 54 0.21 11.89 -7.43
N TRP A 55 -0.43 10.73 -7.53
CA TRP A 55 0.15 9.45 -7.16
C TRP A 55 0.62 8.72 -8.41
N PHE A 56 1.94 8.57 -8.52
CA PHE A 56 2.58 7.77 -9.54
C PHE A 56 2.92 6.42 -8.96
N GLY A 57 2.87 5.35 -9.76
CA GLY A 57 3.33 4.04 -9.31
C GLY A 57 3.44 3.02 -10.45
N GLU A 58 4.00 1.87 -10.11
CA GLU A 58 4.14 0.75 -11.03
C GLU A 58 2.75 0.27 -11.47
N TYR A 59 2.53 0.19 -12.78
CA TYR A 59 1.34 -0.43 -13.32
C TYR A 59 1.56 -1.94 -13.47
N LYS A 60 0.95 -2.72 -12.57
CA LYS A 60 1.07 -4.19 -12.54
C LYS A 60 -0.06 -4.83 -13.34
N ILE A 61 0.27 -5.50 -14.43
CA ILE A 61 -0.70 -6.14 -15.34
C ILE A 61 -1.06 -7.53 -14.79
N GLU A 62 -2.32 -7.94 -14.88
CA GLU A 62 -2.72 -9.28 -14.49
C GLU A 62 -1.96 -10.36 -15.28
N GLY A 63 -1.34 -11.29 -14.56
CA GLY A 63 -0.55 -12.37 -15.16
C GLY A 63 0.87 -11.98 -15.59
N GLN A 64 1.32 -10.76 -15.31
CA GLN A 64 2.65 -10.25 -15.64
C GLN A 64 3.27 -9.54 -14.43
N GLU A 65 4.55 -9.83 -14.15
CA GLU A 65 5.24 -9.24 -12.98
C GLU A 65 5.71 -7.80 -13.24
N GLU A 66 6.24 -7.53 -14.44
CA GLU A 66 6.87 -6.25 -14.80
C GLU A 66 6.51 -5.81 -16.22
N GLY A 67 6.72 -4.53 -16.56
CA GLY A 67 6.59 -4.03 -17.94
C GLY A 67 5.31 -3.26 -18.27
N GLY A 68 4.49 -2.91 -17.27
CA GLY A 68 3.27 -2.12 -17.48
C GLY A 68 3.48 -0.61 -17.52
N GLY A 69 4.68 -0.12 -17.23
CA GLY A 69 5.00 1.30 -17.16
C GLY A 69 4.58 1.95 -15.83
N VAL A 70 4.33 3.26 -15.87
CA VAL A 70 3.99 4.05 -14.68
C VAL A 70 2.61 4.66 -14.84
N SER A 71 1.69 4.32 -13.96
CA SER A 71 0.37 4.95 -13.89
C SER A 71 0.42 6.27 -13.12
N VAL A 72 -0.59 7.11 -13.32
CA VAL A 72 -0.77 8.34 -12.54
C VAL A 72 -2.25 8.55 -12.16
N TYR A 73 -2.47 8.88 -10.90
CA TYR A 73 -3.77 9.27 -10.36
C TYR A 73 -3.67 10.65 -9.73
N SER A 74 -4.78 11.38 -9.64
CA SER A 74 -4.85 12.64 -8.92
C SER A 74 -5.92 12.64 -7.84
N SER A 75 -5.71 13.35 -6.74
CA SER A 75 -6.67 13.45 -5.65
C SER A 75 -6.56 14.79 -4.93
N ASP A 76 -7.70 15.32 -4.49
CA ASP A 76 -7.75 16.48 -3.59
C ASP A 76 -7.66 16.07 -2.10
N ASP A 77 -7.90 14.80 -1.78
CA ASP A 77 -8.08 14.32 -0.39
C ASP A 77 -7.31 13.05 -0.03
N LEU A 78 -6.46 12.54 -0.94
CA LEU A 78 -5.70 11.29 -0.82
C LEU A 78 -6.56 10.01 -0.73
N VAL A 79 -7.87 10.10 -1.01
CA VAL A 79 -8.79 8.95 -0.95
C VAL A 79 -9.53 8.76 -2.27
N THR A 80 -10.11 9.82 -2.81
CA THR A 80 -10.78 9.78 -4.12
C THR A 80 -9.74 9.99 -5.22
N TRP A 81 -9.40 8.91 -5.93
CA TRP A 81 -8.36 8.93 -6.97
C TRP A 81 -8.98 8.97 -8.38
N GLU A 82 -8.69 10.04 -9.11
CA GLU A 82 -9.01 10.20 -10.53
C GLU A 82 -7.87 9.63 -11.37
N ASN A 83 -8.19 8.71 -12.29
CA ASN A 83 -7.23 8.02 -13.14
C ASN A 83 -6.84 8.89 -14.36
N HIS A 84 -5.53 9.03 -14.61
CA HIS A 84 -5.00 9.77 -15.77
C HIS A 84 -4.26 8.88 -16.78
N GLY A 85 -4.35 7.55 -16.62
CA GLY A 85 -3.68 6.57 -17.47
C GLY A 85 -2.19 6.40 -17.13
N LEU A 86 -1.38 6.11 -18.14
CA LEU A 86 0.06 5.91 -17.99
C LEU A 86 0.82 7.23 -18.18
N ALA A 87 1.54 7.65 -17.14
CA ALA A 87 2.51 8.74 -17.20
C ALA A 87 3.75 8.34 -18.01
N LEU A 88 4.28 7.12 -17.81
CA LEU A 88 5.37 6.56 -18.62
C LEU A 88 4.84 5.33 -19.35
N ILE A 89 4.80 5.41 -20.68
CA ILE A 89 4.29 4.36 -21.56
C ILE A 89 5.47 3.48 -21.99
N PRO A 90 5.42 2.15 -21.79
CA PRO A 90 6.45 1.25 -22.29
C PRO A 90 6.56 1.30 -23.82
N GLU A 91 7.78 1.19 -24.33
CA GLU A 91 8.08 1.25 -25.77
C GLU A 91 8.66 -0.08 -26.27
N GLU A 92 7.93 -0.75 -27.16
CA GLU A 92 8.34 -2.02 -27.77
C GLU A 92 9.76 -1.94 -28.37
N GLY A 93 10.64 -2.83 -27.93
CA GLY A 93 12.04 -2.89 -28.38
C GLY A 93 12.96 -1.77 -27.87
N HIS A 94 12.47 -0.86 -27.02
CA HIS A 94 13.33 0.14 -26.37
C HIS A 94 14.26 -0.52 -25.34
N GLU A 95 15.52 -0.08 -25.28
CA GLU A 95 16.56 -0.73 -24.47
C GLU A 95 16.24 -0.75 -22.96
N PHE A 96 15.60 0.29 -22.43
CA PHE A 96 15.38 0.48 -20.99
C PHE A 96 13.92 0.56 -20.52
N ILE A 97 12.96 0.70 -21.44
CA ILE A 97 11.55 0.89 -21.10
C ILE A 97 10.63 0.04 -21.98
N SER A 98 11.13 -1.06 -22.54
CA SER A 98 10.24 -2.03 -23.18
C SER A 98 9.43 -2.81 -22.14
N PRO A 99 8.34 -3.48 -22.54
CA PRO A 99 7.57 -4.34 -21.65
C PRO A 99 8.35 -5.52 -21.03
N GLU A 100 9.57 -5.82 -21.50
CA GLU A 100 10.46 -6.81 -20.90
C GLU A 100 11.39 -6.23 -19.81
N MET A 101 11.41 -4.91 -19.66
CA MET A 101 12.25 -4.19 -18.71
C MET A 101 11.54 -3.93 -17.40
N ILE A 102 12.33 -3.77 -16.35
CA ILE A 102 11.87 -3.45 -15.00
C ILE A 102 11.81 -1.93 -14.84
N ILE A 103 10.63 -1.43 -14.48
CA ILE A 103 10.36 -0.03 -14.17
C ILE A 103 9.77 0.00 -12.77
N GLN A 104 10.63 0.11 -11.74
CA GLN A 104 10.22 -0.03 -10.35
C GLN A 104 10.39 1.26 -9.53
N ARG A 105 9.49 1.46 -8.58
CA ARG A 105 9.50 2.54 -7.58
C ARG A 105 9.60 3.95 -8.14
N PRO A 106 8.78 4.34 -9.13
CA PRO A 106 8.86 5.68 -9.70
C PRO A 106 8.62 6.77 -8.65
N LYS A 107 9.35 7.88 -8.77
CA LYS A 107 9.20 9.10 -7.98
C LYS A 107 9.27 10.29 -8.92
N VAL A 108 8.42 11.28 -8.70
CA VAL A 108 8.32 12.48 -9.54
C VAL A 108 8.62 13.73 -8.72
N VAL A 109 9.46 14.61 -9.24
CA VAL A 109 9.79 15.90 -8.64
C VAL A 109 9.80 16.99 -9.72
N TYR A 110 9.36 18.18 -9.37
CA TYR A 110 9.41 19.33 -10.27
C TYR A 110 10.78 20.01 -10.19
N SER A 111 11.42 20.20 -11.35
CA SER A 111 12.66 20.95 -11.48
C SER A 111 12.34 22.37 -11.93
N ARG A 112 12.60 23.35 -11.04
CA ARG A 112 12.37 24.78 -11.35
C ARG A 112 13.31 25.31 -12.43
N GLU A 113 14.53 24.76 -12.49
CA GLU A 113 15.55 25.17 -13.46
C GLU A 113 15.19 24.75 -14.89
N THR A 114 14.67 23.53 -15.07
CA THR A 114 14.27 23.01 -16.38
C THR A 114 12.80 23.27 -16.71
N GLN A 115 12.02 23.73 -15.73
CA GLN A 115 10.56 23.91 -15.79
C GLN A 115 9.83 22.62 -16.21
N GLN A 116 10.31 21.48 -15.73
CA GLN A 116 9.78 20.16 -16.07
C GLN A 116 9.65 19.28 -14.83
N TYR A 117 8.72 18.35 -14.88
CA TYR A 117 8.65 17.22 -13.97
C TYR A 117 9.64 16.15 -14.40
N HIS A 118 10.44 15.68 -13.45
CA HIS A 118 11.43 14.65 -13.62
C HIS A 118 10.96 13.40 -12.88
N MET A 119 10.75 12.32 -13.64
CA MET A 119 10.45 11.00 -13.12
C MET A 119 11.74 10.19 -13.03
N TRP A 120 12.02 9.69 -11.83
CA TRP A 120 13.15 8.81 -11.54
C TRP A 120 12.66 7.47 -11.02
N TRP A 121 13.34 6.38 -11.40
CA TRP A 121 12.96 5.04 -10.99
C TRP A 121 14.17 4.09 -11.00
N HIS A 122 13.98 2.88 -10.45
CA HIS A 122 14.90 1.77 -10.63
C HIS A 122 14.70 1.12 -11.99
N ALA A 123 15.67 1.30 -12.90
CA ALA A 123 15.68 0.72 -14.23
C ALA A 123 16.53 -0.56 -14.26
N ASP A 124 15.94 -1.67 -14.71
CA ASP A 124 16.64 -2.95 -14.74
C ASP A 124 16.17 -3.90 -15.84
N ASP A 125 16.90 -5.00 -16.00
CA ASP A 125 16.45 -6.17 -16.76
C ASP A 125 15.80 -7.22 -15.84
N SER A 126 15.12 -8.21 -16.42
CA SER A 126 14.49 -9.32 -15.69
C SER A 126 15.44 -10.17 -14.83
N LYS A 127 16.76 -9.97 -14.92
CA LYS A 127 17.79 -10.66 -14.14
C LYS A 127 18.37 -9.78 -13.03
N TYR A 128 17.88 -8.55 -12.87
CA TYR A 128 18.42 -7.55 -11.96
C TYR A 128 19.93 -7.33 -12.16
N SER A 129 20.35 -7.24 -13.43
CA SER A 129 21.76 -7.20 -13.81
C SER A 129 22.28 -5.81 -14.20
N LEU A 130 21.39 -4.87 -14.53
CA LEU A 130 21.76 -3.51 -14.93
C LEU A 130 21.96 -2.60 -13.71
N LEU A 131 21.03 -2.64 -12.74
CA LEU A 131 21.07 -1.86 -11.50
C LEU A 131 21.27 -0.34 -11.74
N LEU A 132 20.39 0.27 -12.55
CA LEU A 132 20.48 1.66 -13.00
C LEU A 132 19.35 2.53 -12.42
N GLN A 133 19.53 3.85 -12.54
CA GLN A 133 18.48 4.85 -12.33
C GLN A 133 17.99 5.35 -13.69
N GLY A 134 16.70 5.18 -13.96
CA GLY A 134 16.07 5.76 -15.14
C GLY A 134 15.63 7.21 -14.89
N LEU A 135 15.71 8.05 -15.92
CA LEU A 135 15.21 9.41 -15.96
C LEU A 135 14.29 9.61 -17.17
N ALA A 136 13.12 10.20 -16.93
CA ALA A 136 12.20 10.68 -17.94
C ALA A 136 11.65 12.05 -17.54
N VAL A 137 11.30 12.88 -18.51
CA VAL A 137 10.85 14.26 -18.26
C VAL A 137 9.55 14.60 -18.97
N SER A 138 8.78 15.53 -18.39
CA SER A 138 7.57 16.07 -18.98
C SER A 138 7.31 17.51 -18.50
N PRO A 139 6.82 18.43 -19.33
CA PRO A 139 6.31 19.72 -18.86
C PRO A 139 4.97 19.60 -18.11
N ASN A 140 4.26 18.47 -18.24
CA ASN A 140 2.98 18.21 -17.57
C ASN A 140 3.15 17.14 -16.48
N ILE A 141 2.59 17.38 -15.29
CA ILE A 141 2.73 16.44 -14.15
C ILE A 141 2.20 15.04 -14.48
N THR A 142 1.09 14.93 -15.22
CA THR A 142 0.50 13.66 -15.65
C THR A 142 1.21 13.01 -16.85
N GLY A 143 2.22 13.67 -17.43
CA GLY A 143 2.90 13.18 -18.62
C GLY A 143 2.17 13.49 -19.95
N PRO A 144 2.39 12.67 -20.99
CA PRO A 144 3.32 11.52 -21.00
C PRO A 144 4.77 11.99 -20.83
N TYR A 145 5.56 11.20 -20.11
CA TYR A 145 6.98 11.43 -19.88
C TYR A 145 7.79 10.85 -21.04
N THR A 146 8.85 11.57 -21.42
CA THR A 146 9.80 11.14 -22.46
C THR A 146 11.06 10.64 -21.78
N PHE A 147 11.49 9.41 -22.12
CA PHE A 147 12.74 8.84 -21.63
C PHE A 147 13.95 9.72 -22.00
N VAL A 148 14.89 9.86 -21.06
CA VAL A 148 16.13 10.63 -21.24
C VAL A 148 17.34 9.72 -21.17
N ASP A 149 17.52 9.01 -20.05
CA ASP A 149 18.69 8.17 -19.81
C ASP A 149 18.42 7.10 -18.75
N ALA A 150 19.28 6.08 -18.70
CA ALA A 150 19.36 5.10 -17.62
C ALA A 150 20.83 4.94 -17.20
N THR A 151 21.18 5.38 -15.99
CA THR A 151 22.59 5.55 -15.60
C THR A 151 22.92 5.02 -14.21
N ALA A 152 24.18 4.66 -14.01
CA ALA A 152 24.72 4.22 -12.73
C ALA A 152 25.12 5.46 -11.89
N PRO A 153 24.45 5.74 -10.75
CA PRO A 153 24.70 6.96 -9.97
C PRO A 153 26.12 6.98 -9.41
N LEU A 154 26.95 7.91 -9.89
CA LEU A 154 28.36 8.05 -9.51
C LEU A 154 29.17 6.75 -9.69
N GLY A 155 28.78 5.92 -10.68
CA GLY A 155 29.38 4.61 -10.93
C GLY A 155 29.03 3.52 -9.89
N ASN A 156 28.10 3.78 -8.96
CA ASN A 156 27.55 2.77 -8.06
C ASN A 156 26.37 2.03 -8.70
N TRP A 157 25.99 0.89 -8.12
CA TRP A 157 24.73 0.23 -8.47
C TRP A 157 23.55 0.91 -7.78
N SER A 158 22.39 0.88 -8.45
CA SER A 158 21.10 1.32 -7.92
C SER A 158 20.05 0.26 -8.17
N GLN A 159 19.46 -0.27 -7.10
CA GLN A 159 18.28 -1.12 -7.17
C GLN A 159 17.10 -0.31 -6.62
N ASP A 160 16.42 -0.81 -5.57
CA ASP A 160 15.32 -0.12 -4.90
C ASP A 160 15.60 1.38 -4.71
N PHE A 161 14.70 2.20 -5.25
CA PHE A 161 14.84 3.63 -5.40
C PHE A 161 13.81 4.42 -4.59
N GLY A 162 14.25 5.56 -4.05
CA GLY A 162 13.44 6.58 -3.41
C GLY A 162 13.96 7.97 -3.75
N LEU A 163 13.12 8.97 -3.53
CA LEU A 163 13.45 10.38 -3.76
C LEU A 163 12.89 11.21 -2.61
N PHE A 164 13.72 12.10 -2.08
CA PHE A 164 13.36 13.03 -1.01
C PHE A 164 13.72 14.46 -1.42
N THR A 165 12.83 15.42 -1.19
CA THR A 165 13.16 16.85 -1.33
C THR A 165 13.07 17.52 0.03
N ASP A 166 14.16 18.19 0.41
CA ASP A 166 14.31 18.88 1.69
C ASP A 166 13.58 20.24 1.67
N ASN A 167 12.25 20.21 1.55
CA ASN A 167 11.40 21.38 1.36
C ASN A 167 11.47 22.37 2.53
N TYR A 168 11.86 21.92 3.73
CA TYR A 168 11.93 22.74 4.94
C TYR A 168 13.37 23.02 5.41
N GLY A 169 14.35 22.52 4.68
CA GLY A 169 15.77 22.79 4.91
C GLY A 169 16.38 23.55 3.74
N ASN A 170 17.20 22.87 2.94
CA ASN A 170 17.98 23.50 1.88
C ASN A 170 17.28 23.55 0.50
N GLY A 171 16.11 22.94 0.35
CA GLY A 171 15.34 22.89 -0.90
C GLY A 171 15.93 21.97 -1.98
N ARG A 172 16.94 21.15 -1.66
CA ARG A 172 17.57 20.20 -2.59
C ARG A 172 16.82 18.88 -2.61
N SER A 173 16.89 18.21 -3.75
CA SER A 173 16.39 16.84 -3.93
C SER A 173 17.52 15.83 -3.80
N TYR A 174 17.19 14.65 -3.30
CA TYR A 174 18.09 13.57 -2.99
C TYR A 174 17.55 12.24 -3.51
N ALA A 175 18.42 11.46 -4.14
CA ALA A 175 18.19 10.06 -4.45
C ALA A 175 18.50 9.20 -3.22
N LEU A 176 17.63 8.23 -2.93
CA LEU A 176 17.92 7.14 -2.03
C LEU A 176 17.93 5.83 -2.81
N TYR A 177 18.99 5.03 -2.67
CA TYR A 177 19.09 3.80 -3.45
C TYR A 177 19.91 2.72 -2.77
N SER A 178 19.45 1.48 -2.88
CA SER A 178 20.19 0.31 -2.41
C SER A 178 21.23 -0.15 -3.45
N ASN A 179 22.42 -0.52 -2.97
CA ASN A 179 23.60 -0.83 -3.78
C ASN A 179 23.67 -2.33 -4.17
N GLY A 180 22.59 -2.84 -4.76
CA GLY A 180 22.43 -4.23 -5.21
C GLY A 180 22.56 -5.31 -4.11
N ASP A 181 22.57 -6.57 -4.55
CA ASP A 181 22.49 -7.76 -3.67
C ASP A 181 23.80 -8.54 -3.51
N ARG A 182 24.91 -7.97 -3.99
CA ARG A 182 26.22 -8.62 -3.92
C ARG A 182 26.88 -8.40 -2.56
N ARG A 183 27.78 -9.32 -2.16
CA ARG A 183 28.49 -9.27 -0.87
C ARG A 183 29.26 -7.96 -0.67
N GLU A 184 29.84 -7.44 -1.74
CA GLU A 184 30.57 -6.18 -1.81
C GLU A 184 29.66 -4.95 -1.69
N GLY A 185 28.39 -5.08 -2.07
CA GLY A 185 27.30 -4.11 -1.89
C GLY A 185 26.62 -4.25 -0.51
N ARG A 186 25.28 -4.07 -0.44
CA ARG A 186 24.46 -4.03 0.80
C ARG A 186 24.49 -2.70 1.55
N ASP A 187 24.75 -1.64 0.81
CA ASP A 187 24.69 -0.26 1.30
C ASP A 187 23.41 0.40 0.81
N VAL A 188 22.91 1.38 1.56
CA VAL A 188 21.94 2.34 1.02
C VAL A 188 22.62 3.70 0.97
N TYR A 189 22.52 4.36 -0.17
CA TYR A 189 23.05 5.71 -0.38
C TYR A 189 21.94 6.74 -0.24
N LEU A 190 22.29 7.87 0.35
CA LEU A 190 21.57 9.13 0.24
C LEU A 190 22.49 10.08 -0.51
N SER A 191 22.10 10.48 -1.71
CA SER A 191 22.93 11.29 -2.60
C SER A 191 22.16 12.47 -3.15
N VAL A 192 22.77 13.64 -3.20
CA VAL A 192 22.14 14.87 -3.67
C VAL A 192 22.11 14.91 -5.20
N PHE A 193 21.00 15.36 -5.77
CA PHE A 193 20.90 15.66 -7.20
C PHE A 193 21.52 17.03 -7.52
N ASN A 194 21.91 17.26 -8.78
CA ASN A 194 22.19 18.60 -9.30
C ASN A 194 20.96 19.52 -9.25
N GLU A 195 21.16 20.82 -9.48
CA GLU A 195 20.06 21.81 -9.45
C GLU A 195 18.96 21.51 -10.48
N ASN A 196 19.34 20.94 -11.61
CA ASN A 196 18.41 20.56 -12.68
C ASN A 196 17.64 19.27 -12.35
N ILE A 197 18.06 18.50 -11.35
CA ILE A 197 17.55 17.17 -11.01
C ILE A 197 17.70 16.18 -12.19
N THR A 198 18.80 16.28 -12.93
CA THR A 198 19.11 15.41 -14.08
C THR A 198 20.20 14.38 -13.79
N GLU A 199 20.95 14.53 -12.69
CA GLU A 199 21.98 13.58 -12.28
C GLU A 199 22.27 13.69 -10.78
N VAL A 200 22.80 12.62 -10.20
CA VAL A 200 23.32 12.61 -8.82
C VAL A 200 24.74 13.17 -8.81
N GLU A 201 25.03 14.18 -7.99
CA GLU A 201 26.34 14.87 -7.94
C GLU A 201 27.26 14.34 -6.85
N GLU A 202 26.72 14.06 -5.66
CA GLU A 202 27.54 13.72 -4.49
C GLU A 202 26.79 12.80 -3.52
N VAL A 203 27.51 11.86 -2.90
CA VAL A 203 27.00 11.05 -1.80
C VAL A 203 26.97 11.90 -0.53
N THR A 204 25.78 12.20 -0.02
CA THR A 204 25.57 12.93 1.24
C THR A 204 25.79 12.02 2.45
N PHE A 205 25.27 10.80 2.39
CA PHE A 205 25.46 9.80 3.44
C PHE A 205 25.37 8.36 2.90
N ARG A 206 26.01 7.43 3.60
CA ARG A 206 25.98 6.00 3.27
C ARG A 206 25.63 5.17 4.51
N PHE A 207 24.49 4.48 4.45
CA PHE A 207 24.08 3.47 5.42
C PHE A 207 24.81 2.16 5.10
N ASN A 208 25.94 1.93 5.78
CA ASN A 208 26.91 0.91 5.38
C ASN A 208 26.56 -0.48 5.93
N LYS A 209 26.41 -1.46 5.02
CA LYS A 209 26.23 -2.91 5.31
C LYS A 209 25.02 -3.29 6.19
N TYR A 210 23.91 -2.57 6.11
CA TYR A 210 22.67 -2.95 6.78
C TYR A 210 21.79 -3.91 5.97
N ASP A 211 22.06 -4.07 4.67
CA ASP A 211 21.26 -4.93 3.77
C ASP A 211 19.78 -4.53 3.75
N LEU A 212 19.56 -3.26 3.40
CA LEU A 212 18.26 -2.59 3.37
C LEU A 212 17.90 -2.15 1.95
N GLU A 213 16.60 -1.94 1.75
CA GLU A 213 15.96 -1.54 0.50
C GLU A 213 14.73 -0.67 0.77
N ALA A 214 13.97 -0.36 -0.28
CA ALA A 214 12.74 0.44 -0.25
C ALA A 214 12.83 1.77 0.55
N PRO A 215 13.83 2.63 0.27
CA PRO A 215 14.13 3.75 1.15
C PRO A 215 13.19 4.96 0.95
N THR A 216 12.88 5.65 2.05
CA THR A 216 12.14 6.92 2.08
C THR A 216 12.57 7.77 3.27
N ILE A 217 12.35 9.09 3.24
CA ILE A 217 12.63 10.00 4.37
C ILE A 217 11.37 10.74 4.78
N LEU A 218 11.09 10.74 6.09
CA LEU A 218 10.19 11.67 6.75
C LEU A 218 11.00 12.82 7.36
N GLN A 219 10.58 14.05 7.08
CA GLN A 219 11.18 15.25 7.65
C GLN A 219 10.21 15.92 8.62
N THR A 220 10.64 16.09 9.88
CA THR A 220 10.00 16.99 10.84
C THR A 220 10.66 18.37 10.79
N ASP A 221 10.15 19.32 11.57
CA ASP A 221 10.80 20.64 11.71
C ASP A 221 12.17 20.58 12.40
N LYS A 222 12.48 19.45 13.04
CA LYS A 222 13.71 19.26 13.83
C LYS A 222 14.64 18.20 13.24
N SER A 223 14.12 17.19 12.56
CA SER A 223 14.86 15.96 12.30
C SER A 223 14.41 15.23 11.03
N TYR A 224 15.26 14.32 10.58
CA TYR A 224 15.02 13.41 9.48
C TYR A 224 14.94 11.98 10.00
N TYR A 225 13.98 11.23 9.47
CA TYR A 225 13.77 9.82 9.74
C TYR A 225 13.82 9.04 8.42
N ALA A 226 14.87 8.27 8.18
CA ALA A 226 15.00 7.43 6.99
C ALA A 226 14.41 6.05 7.29
N LEU A 227 13.35 5.65 6.56
CA LEU A 227 12.67 4.36 6.69
C LEU A 227 13.09 3.44 5.55
N MET A 228 13.36 2.18 5.86
CA MET A 228 13.83 1.18 4.90
C MET A 228 13.38 -0.22 5.34
N SER A 229 13.11 -1.11 4.38
CA SER A 229 12.88 -2.53 4.67
C SER A 229 14.17 -3.33 4.56
N HIS A 230 14.21 -4.52 5.14
CA HIS A 230 15.22 -5.52 4.80
C HIS A 230 14.96 -6.14 3.43
N LYS A 231 15.96 -6.81 2.87
CA LYS A 231 15.88 -7.49 1.57
C LYS A 231 15.28 -8.90 1.67
N THR A 232 13.96 -8.99 1.59
CA THR A 232 13.22 -10.27 1.62
C THR A 232 12.37 -10.50 0.36
N GLY A 233 12.64 -9.73 -0.70
CA GLY A 233 11.82 -9.69 -1.92
C GLY A 233 10.41 -9.21 -1.60
N TYR A 234 9.40 -9.81 -2.24
CA TYR A 234 7.99 -9.48 -2.00
C TYR A 234 7.44 -9.90 -0.62
N ARG A 235 8.23 -10.62 0.20
CA ARG A 235 7.80 -10.96 1.57
C ARG A 235 8.00 -9.75 2.49
N PRO A 236 7.00 -9.39 3.32
CA PRO A 236 7.14 -8.28 4.25
C PRO A 236 8.14 -8.62 5.37
N ASN A 237 8.74 -7.59 5.95
CA ASN A 237 9.62 -7.70 7.11
C ASN A 237 9.42 -6.50 8.04
N ASN A 238 10.17 -6.44 9.14
CA ASN A 238 10.10 -5.29 10.06
C ASN A 238 10.88 -4.11 9.46
N VAL A 239 10.16 -3.16 8.85
CA VAL A 239 10.72 -1.87 8.41
C VAL A 239 11.41 -1.18 9.60
N VAL A 240 12.59 -0.64 9.34
CA VAL A 240 13.38 0.09 10.33
C VAL A 240 13.48 1.57 9.97
N ALA A 241 13.66 2.41 10.98
CA ALA A 241 13.98 3.82 10.83
C ALA A 241 15.35 4.14 11.44
N PHE A 242 16.02 5.13 10.83
CA PHE A 242 17.18 5.82 11.36
C PHE A 242 16.81 7.28 11.57
N ARG A 243 17.34 7.93 12.61
CA ARG A 243 17.08 9.34 12.91
C ARG A 243 18.36 10.18 12.84
N ALA A 244 18.29 11.39 12.27
CA ALA A 244 19.37 12.38 12.30
C ALA A 244 18.83 13.82 12.33
N ASP A 245 19.63 14.78 12.83
CA ASP A 245 19.33 16.22 12.75
C ASP A 245 19.75 16.84 11.40
N LYS A 246 20.58 16.13 10.64
CA LYS A 246 21.13 16.56 9.35
C LYS A 246 21.24 15.36 8.42
N LEU A 247 21.10 15.58 7.13
CA LEU A 247 21.16 14.51 6.13
C LEU A 247 22.55 13.86 6.06
N GLU A 248 23.63 14.62 6.34
CA GLU A 248 25.00 14.14 6.47
C GLU A 248 25.24 13.30 7.74
N GLY A 249 24.25 13.24 8.63
CA GLY A 249 24.30 12.53 9.90
C GLY A 249 24.94 13.33 11.04
N PRO A 250 25.37 12.63 12.12
CA PRO A 250 25.32 11.18 12.29
C PRO A 250 23.88 10.66 12.39
N TRP A 251 23.61 9.54 11.72
CA TRP A 251 22.36 8.80 11.84
C TRP A 251 22.41 7.85 13.04
N SER A 252 21.27 7.65 13.71
CA SER A 252 21.12 6.74 14.86
C SER A 252 21.36 5.27 14.48
N GLN A 253 21.36 4.38 15.47
CA GLN A 253 21.12 2.96 15.18
C GLN A 253 19.68 2.76 14.69
N PRO A 254 19.42 1.76 13.83
CA PRO A 254 18.08 1.48 13.34
C PRO A 254 17.17 0.97 14.46
N PHE A 255 15.88 1.30 14.38
CA PHE A 255 14.83 0.78 15.25
C PHE A 255 13.58 0.44 14.43
N MET A 256 12.78 -0.54 14.90
CA MET A 256 11.55 -0.94 14.19
C MET A 256 10.51 0.17 14.24
N VAL A 257 9.80 0.39 13.13
CA VAL A 257 8.77 1.45 13.03
C VAL A 257 7.40 1.01 13.50
N ALA A 258 7.18 -0.29 13.68
CA ALA A 258 5.92 -0.89 14.11
C ALA A 258 6.17 -1.95 15.19
N LYS A 259 5.09 -2.43 15.80
CA LYS A 259 5.17 -3.52 16.77
C LYS A 259 5.88 -4.73 16.14
N PRO A 260 6.87 -5.34 16.84
CA PRO A 260 7.57 -6.52 16.34
C PRO A 260 6.63 -7.63 15.90
N TYR A 261 7.07 -8.45 14.96
CA TYR A 261 6.34 -9.62 14.41
C TYR A 261 5.09 -9.29 13.59
N THR A 262 4.65 -8.02 13.54
CA THR A 262 3.64 -7.58 12.57
C THR A 262 4.21 -7.45 11.15
N ARG A 263 5.55 -7.36 11.03
CA ARG A 263 6.26 -7.10 9.76
C ARG A 263 5.73 -5.84 9.09
N THR A 264 5.70 -4.78 9.90
CA THR A 264 5.09 -3.49 9.55
C THR A 264 3.69 -3.68 8.98
N TYR A 265 2.87 -4.45 9.70
CA TYR A 265 1.51 -4.80 9.31
C TYR A 265 1.42 -5.49 7.94
N SER A 266 2.33 -6.44 7.69
CA SER A 266 2.47 -7.16 6.41
C SER A 266 2.63 -6.18 5.24
N SER A 267 3.56 -5.22 5.37
CA SER A 267 3.86 -4.27 4.30
C SER A 267 5.35 -3.96 4.19
N GLN A 268 5.73 -3.44 3.03
CA GLN A 268 7.06 -2.92 2.73
C GLN A 268 6.95 -1.40 2.53
N SER A 269 7.96 -0.63 2.92
CA SER A 269 7.99 0.80 2.64
C SER A 269 7.94 1.07 1.14
N GLY A 270 7.30 2.16 0.74
CA GLY A 270 7.32 2.65 -0.64
C GLY A 270 7.60 4.14 -0.69
N PHE A 271 6.86 4.90 0.13
CA PHE A 271 7.00 6.34 0.24
C PHE A 271 6.61 6.83 1.63
N SER A 272 6.86 8.11 1.90
CA SER A 272 6.33 8.77 3.09
C SER A 272 5.96 10.19 2.77
N LEU A 273 4.88 10.66 3.37
CA LEU A 273 4.29 11.96 3.06
C LEU A 273 4.13 12.80 4.32
N ARG A 274 4.57 14.06 4.27
CA ARG A 274 4.25 15.09 5.25
C ARG A 274 3.07 15.92 4.75
N ILE A 275 2.06 16.06 5.58
CA ILE A 275 0.84 16.82 5.30
C ILE A 275 0.78 17.97 6.29
N GLU A 276 0.95 19.20 5.80
CA GLU A 276 0.84 20.40 6.60
C GLU A 276 -0.60 20.89 6.64
N GLY A 277 -1.31 20.44 7.67
CA GLY A 277 -2.66 20.88 7.93
C GLY A 277 -2.72 22.19 8.69
N THR A 278 -3.86 22.88 8.61
CA THR A 278 -4.10 24.13 9.36
C THR A 278 -4.18 23.93 10.87
N GLU A 279 -4.44 22.70 11.35
CA GLU A 279 -4.51 22.37 12.78
C GLU A 279 -3.29 21.59 13.26
N LYS A 280 -2.78 20.66 12.44
CA LYS A 280 -1.58 19.89 12.77
C LYS A 280 -0.85 19.39 11.51
N THR A 281 0.45 19.15 11.64
CA THR A 281 1.21 18.35 10.68
C THR A 281 0.96 16.87 10.94
N THR A 282 0.67 16.12 9.88
CA THR A 282 0.51 14.67 9.92
C THR A 282 1.51 14.02 8.96
N TYR A 283 2.07 12.90 9.39
CA TYR A 283 3.00 12.10 8.60
C TYR A 283 2.34 10.79 8.24
N LEU A 284 2.50 10.34 6.99
CA LEU A 284 2.01 9.07 6.51
C LEU A 284 3.17 8.16 6.10
N TYR A 285 3.10 6.92 6.57
CA TYR A 285 3.80 5.79 6.00
C TYR A 285 2.94 5.27 4.86
N MET A 286 3.52 5.08 3.67
CA MET A 286 2.82 4.59 2.49
C MET A 286 3.56 3.36 1.99
N GLY A 287 3.05 2.19 2.37
CA GLY A 287 3.64 0.91 2.00
C GLY A 287 2.75 0.07 1.11
N ASP A 288 3.37 -0.92 0.48
CA ASP A 288 2.71 -1.96 -0.29
C ASP A 288 2.64 -3.24 0.52
N GLN A 289 1.45 -3.84 0.57
CA GLN A 289 1.27 -5.23 0.95
C GLN A 289 1.28 -6.05 -0.32
N TRP A 290 2.48 -6.47 -0.69
CA TRP A 290 2.73 -7.26 -1.89
C TRP A 290 2.03 -8.61 -1.85
N ASP A 291 1.76 -9.10 -3.06
CA ASP A 291 1.21 -10.43 -3.28
C ASP A 291 1.89 -11.10 -4.46
N LEU A 292 2.91 -11.91 -4.19
CA LEU A 292 3.65 -12.59 -5.26
C LEU A 292 2.74 -13.45 -6.15
N ASN A 293 1.64 -13.97 -5.61
CA ASN A 293 0.71 -14.82 -6.38
C ASN A 293 -0.21 -13.99 -7.30
N SER A 294 -0.35 -12.69 -7.05
CA SER A 294 -1.23 -11.79 -7.80
C SER A 294 -0.78 -10.34 -7.59
N LEU A 295 0.39 -9.96 -8.12
CA LEU A 295 1.02 -8.65 -7.89
C LEU A 295 0.14 -7.48 -8.33
N TRP A 296 -0.59 -7.65 -9.43
CA TRP A 296 -1.61 -6.71 -9.93
C TRP A 296 -2.72 -6.40 -8.93
N GLU A 297 -2.89 -7.27 -7.93
CA GLU A 297 -3.87 -7.15 -6.86
C GLU A 297 -3.20 -6.94 -5.48
N ALA A 298 -1.93 -6.51 -5.45
CA ALA A 298 -1.30 -6.04 -4.23
C ALA A 298 -2.10 -4.88 -3.59
N ARG A 299 -1.92 -4.67 -2.28
CA ARG A 299 -2.70 -3.70 -1.51
C ARG A 299 -1.84 -2.57 -0.98
N TYR A 300 -2.50 -1.50 -0.55
CA TYR A 300 -1.86 -0.33 0.03
C TYR A 300 -2.05 -0.32 1.54
N ILE A 301 -0.96 -0.18 2.28
CA ILE A 301 -0.94 0.01 3.74
C ILE A 301 -0.47 1.43 4.01
N TRP A 302 -1.41 2.36 3.98
CA TRP A 302 -1.17 3.76 4.30
C TRP A 302 -1.62 4.03 5.72
N LEU A 303 -0.69 4.49 6.56
CA LEU A 303 -0.91 4.60 8.00
C LEU A 303 -0.31 5.89 8.54
N PRO A 304 -0.96 6.56 9.50
CA PRO A 304 -0.37 7.70 10.19
C PRO A 304 0.85 7.28 11.00
N VAL A 305 1.77 8.23 11.15
CA VAL A 305 3.02 8.05 11.86
C VAL A 305 3.07 9.04 13.02
N GLU A 306 3.21 8.51 14.23
CA GLU A 306 3.44 9.30 15.42
C GLU A 306 4.95 9.48 15.62
N ILE A 307 5.40 10.73 15.70
CA ILE A 307 6.81 11.09 15.88
C ILE A 307 6.98 11.85 17.19
N ASP A 308 7.96 11.44 17.97
CA ASP A 308 8.43 12.14 19.16
C ASP A 308 9.90 12.53 18.92
N ASP A 309 10.10 13.74 18.41
CA ASP A 309 11.44 14.29 18.10
C ASP A 309 12.33 14.39 19.35
N ASP A 310 11.74 14.69 20.51
CA ASP A 310 12.50 14.86 21.75
C ASP A 310 13.05 13.51 22.24
N LYS A 311 12.35 12.40 21.95
CA LYS A 311 12.85 11.04 22.17
C LYS A 311 13.61 10.46 20.97
N GLY A 312 13.54 11.10 19.80
CA GLY A 312 14.10 10.58 18.56
C GLY A 312 13.41 9.29 18.09
N SER A 313 12.12 9.12 18.40
CA SER A 313 11.36 7.89 18.09
C SER A 313 10.20 8.15 17.13
N LEU A 314 9.78 7.10 16.44
CA LEU A 314 8.67 7.09 15.49
C LEU A 314 7.91 5.77 15.62
N GLU A 315 6.58 5.81 15.47
CA GLU A 315 5.71 4.63 15.40
C GLU A 315 4.65 4.78 14.31
N VAL A 316 4.60 3.82 13.38
CA VAL A 316 3.51 3.65 12.42
C VAL A 316 2.30 3.08 13.16
N LYS A 317 1.18 3.81 13.16
CA LYS A 317 -0.02 3.46 13.93
C LYS A 317 -1.06 2.78 13.06
N TRP A 318 -1.40 1.55 13.42
CA TRP A 318 -2.48 0.81 12.76
C TRP A 318 -3.85 1.43 13.04
N HIS A 319 -4.60 1.67 11.98
CA HIS A 319 -6.05 1.89 12.00
C HIS A 319 -6.66 1.08 10.86
N ASP A 320 -7.68 0.28 11.16
CA ASP A 320 -8.40 -0.48 10.13
C ASP A 320 -9.12 0.43 9.13
N VAL A 321 -9.71 1.52 9.65
CA VAL A 321 -10.46 2.52 8.90
C VAL A 321 -10.24 3.88 9.57
N TYR A 322 -9.87 4.91 8.82
CA TYR A 322 -9.72 6.26 9.35
C TYR A 322 -10.06 7.34 8.31
N ASP A 323 -10.59 8.47 8.77
CA ASP A 323 -10.70 9.70 7.98
C ASP A 323 -9.40 10.51 8.13
N LEU A 324 -8.91 11.08 7.03
CA LEU A 324 -7.80 12.02 7.01
C LEU A 324 -8.28 13.29 6.33
N ASN A 325 -8.44 14.34 7.12
CA ASN A 325 -8.67 15.66 6.56
C ASN A 325 -7.31 16.28 6.19
N VAL A 326 -6.98 16.32 4.90
CA VAL A 326 -5.71 16.86 4.41
C VAL A 326 -5.59 18.39 4.58
N GLU A 327 -6.71 19.12 4.67
CA GLU A 327 -6.70 20.57 4.90
C GLU A 327 -6.32 20.89 6.35
N THR A 328 -6.88 20.17 7.32
CA THR A 328 -6.58 20.39 8.75
C THR A 328 -5.42 19.54 9.26
N GLY A 329 -5.07 18.48 8.52
CA GLY A 329 -4.10 17.46 8.90
C GLY A 329 -4.62 16.48 9.97
N VAL A 330 -5.90 16.53 10.33
CA VAL A 330 -6.46 15.70 11.40
C VAL A 330 -6.75 14.28 10.90
N VAL A 331 -6.24 13.30 11.63
CA VAL A 331 -6.55 11.87 11.47
C VAL A 331 -7.59 11.48 12.51
N THR A 332 -8.68 10.85 12.06
CA THR A 332 -9.76 10.37 12.94
C THR A 332 -10.01 8.89 12.68
N PRO A 333 -9.61 7.99 13.60
CA PRO A 333 -9.99 6.58 13.53
C PRO A 333 -11.51 6.42 13.54
N ILE A 334 -12.03 5.52 12.72
CA ILE A 334 -13.47 5.22 12.70
C ILE A 334 -13.74 4.06 13.63
N GLU A 335 -14.66 4.25 14.57
CA GLU A 335 -15.08 3.20 15.49
C GLU A 335 -16.11 2.28 14.83
N GLY A 336 -15.90 0.97 14.98
CA GLY A 336 -16.79 -0.08 14.47
C GLY A 336 -17.41 -0.91 15.58
N THR A 337 -18.42 -1.70 15.24
CA THR A 337 -19.04 -2.66 16.15
C THR A 337 -18.33 -4.00 16.03
N SER A 338 -17.78 -4.51 17.14
CA SER A 338 -17.09 -5.80 17.19
C SER A 338 -18.07 -6.94 17.42
N TYR A 339 -17.92 -8.01 16.65
CA TYR A 339 -18.64 -9.28 16.80
C TYR A 339 -17.60 -10.37 17.10
N PRO A 340 -17.49 -10.84 18.35
CA PRO A 340 -16.45 -11.77 18.75
C PRO A 340 -16.77 -13.19 18.26
N VAL A 341 -15.74 -13.99 17.97
CA VAL A 341 -15.95 -15.34 17.44
C VAL A 341 -16.59 -16.30 18.43
N VAL A 342 -16.52 -16.02 19.73
CA VAL A 342 -17.14 -16.85 20.78
C VAL A 342 -18.66 -16.88 20.69
N ASP A 343 -19.27 -15.85 20.07
CA ASP A 343 -20.71 -15.77 19.83
C ASP A 343 -21.11 -16.26 18.44
N ALA A 344 -20.14 -16.60 17.59
CA ALA A 344 -20.38 -17.07 16.23
C ALA A 344 -20.84 -18.54 16.20
N LYS A 345 -21.67 -18.88 15.21
CA LYS A 345 -22.06 -20.27 14.96
C LYS A 345 -20.95 -20.97 14.17
N LEU A 346 -20.47 -22.09 14.69
CA LEU A 346 -19.51 -22.96 14.01
C LEU A 346 -20.22 -24.17 13.40
N GLU A 347 -19.83 -24.56 12.19
CA GLU A 347 -20.35 -25.73 11.47
C GLU A 347 -19.20 -26.60 10.94
N GLY A 348 -19.46 -27.89 10.75
CA GLY A 348 -18.48 -28.85 10.23
C GLY A 348 -17.36 -29.13 11.23
N ASN A 349 -16.11 -28.96 10.79
CA ASN A 349 -14.92 -29.22 11.58
C ASN A 349 -14.36 -27.96 12.27
N ALA A 350 -15.03 -26.80 12.11
CA ALA A 350 -14.61 -25.57 12.72
C ALA A 350 -14.88 -25.63 14.23
N TRP A 351 -13.91 -25.20 15.05
CA TRP A 351 -14.03 -25.26 16.50
C TRP A 351 -13.28 -24.10 17.16
N LEU A 352 -13.67 -23.77 18.40
CA LEU A 352 -13.01 -22.73 19.21
C LEU A 352 -11.77 -23.29 19.91
N GLN A 353 -10.60 -22.85 19.50
CA GLN A 353 -9.33 -23.17 20.11
C GLN A 353 -8.94 -22.12 21.17
N GLU A 354 -8.31 -22.57 22.26
CA GLU A 354 -7.69 -21.65 23.21
C GLU A 354 -6.56 -20.86 22.57
N ALA A 355 -6.62 -19.54 22.70
CA ALA A 355 -5.66 -18.60 22.15
C ALA A 355 -5.53 -17.41 23.09
N ASN A 356 -4.50 -17.41 23.95
CA ASN A 356 -4.27 -16.36 24.95
C ASN A 356 -4.00 -14.96 24.37
N PHE A 357 -3.71 -14.88 23.07
CA PHE A 357 -3.49 -13.64 22.32
C PHE A 357 -4.74 -13.14 21.60
N ALA A 358 -5.80 -13.96 21.51
CA ALA A 358 -7.06 -13.61 20.88
C ALA A 358 -7.94 -12.81 21.85
N SER A 359 -8.89 -12.05 21.31
CA SER A 359 -9.68 -11.04 22.03
C SER A 359 -10.40 -11.60 23.26
N ASP A 360 -10.97 -12.80 23.13
CA ASP A 360 -11.73 -13.48 24.16
C ASP A 360 -11.04 -14.77 24.65
N GLY A 361 -9.71 -14.86 24.46
CA GLY A 361 -8.94 -16.06 24.82
C GLY A 361 -9.25 -17.30 23.95
N ARG A 362 -9.98 -17.10 22.85
CA ARG A 362 -10.46 -18.12 21.92
C ARG A 362 -10.37 -17.62 20.48
N ILE A 363 -10.07 -18.53 19.56
CA ILE A 363 -10.05 -18.27 18.11
C ILE A 363 -10.77 -19.43 17.39
N ALA A 364 -11.54 -19.17 16.33
CA ALA A 364 -12.08 -20.24 15.51
C ALA A 364 -11.00 -20.75 14.54
N THR A 365 -10.75 -22.05 14.59
CA THR A 365 -9.83 -22.74 13.68
C THR A 365 -10.56 -23.87 12.97
N GLY A 366 -9.88 -24.57 12.05
CA GLY A 366 -10.45 -25.69 11.31
C GLY A 366 -11.38 -25.29 10.17
N ILE A 367 -11.21 -24.08 9.62
CA ILE A 367 -12.03 -23.54 8.52
C ILE A 367 -11.50 -24.08 7.19
N TYR A 368 -12.08 -25.20 6.73
CA TYR A 368 -11.71 -25.91 5.50
C TYR A 368 -12.91 -26.07 4.58
N GLY A 369 -12.72 -25.69 3.31
CA GLY A 369 -13.78 -25.74 2.31
C GLY A 369 -15.03 -24.95 2.71
N ASN A 370 -16.14 -25.32 2.09
CA ASN A 370 -17.45 -24.69 2.29
C ASN A 370 -18.31 -25.34 3.40
N ASP A 371 -17.91 -26.51 3.90
CA ASP A 371 -18.66 -27.27 4.91
C ASP A 371 -18.18 -27.01 6.35
N SER A 372 -17.01 -26.40 6.52
CA SER A 372 -16.42 -26.08 7.82
C SER A 372 -16.27 -24.58 8.00
N THR A 373 -17.21 -23.96 8.71
CA THR A 373 -17.46 -22.51 8.60
C THR A 373 -17.72 -21.81 9.92
N VAL A 374 -17.48 -20.49 9.92
CA VAL A 374 -17.80 -19.57 11.01
C VAL A 374 -18.89 -18.62 10.51
N THR A 375 -20.02 -18.51 11.22
CA THR A 375 -21.11 -17.60 10.85
C THR A 375 -21.38 -16.62 11.98
N PHE A 376 -21.12 -15.33 11.72
CA PHE A 376 -21.53 -14.23 12.56
C PHE A 376 -22.99 -13.85 12.22
N SER A 377 -23.78 -13.51 13.23
CA SER A 377 -25.21 -13.17 13.09
C SER A 377 -25.55 -11.97 13.97
N GLY A 378 -26.71 -11.36 13.76
CA GLY A 378 -27.09 -10.18 14.54
C GLY A 378 -26.36 -8.91 14.07
N ILE A 379 -25.84 -8.92 12.83
CA ILE A 379 -24.98 -7.85 12.32
C ILE A 379 -25.86 -6.67 11.89
N GLU A 380 -25.56 -5.50 12.45
CA GLU A 380 -26.28 -4.27 12.12
C GLU A 380 -25.81 -3.74 10.76
N GLY A 381 -26.71 -3.73 9.80
CA GLY A 381 -26.50 -3.15 8.49
C GLY A 381 -27.26 -1.84 8.31
N ALA A 382 -26.67 -0.93 7.54
CA ALA A 382 -27.24 0.37 7.23
C ALA A 382 -28.09 0.36 5.94
N GLY A 383 -28.25 -0.79 5.27
CA GLY A 383 -28.88 -0.88 3.96
C GLY A 383 -27.97 -0.36 2.83
N SER A 384 -26.66 -0.47 3.02
CA SER A 384 -25.64 0.00 2.07
C SER A 384 -24.31 -0.70 2.33
N LYS A 385 -23.32 -0.43 1.47
CA LYS A 385 -21.96 -0.95 1.64
C LYS A 385 -21.31 -0.44 2.93
N GLN A 386 -20.74 -1.36 3.70
CA GLN A 386 -20.01 -1.09 4.93
C GLN A 386 -18.68 -1.84 4.92
N TRP A 387 -17.63 -1.19 5.42
CA TRP A 387 -16.36 -1.86 5.66
C TRP A 387 -16.52 -2.86 6.80
N VAL A 388 -15.93 -4.03 6.62
CA VAL A 388 -15.84 -5.08 7.63
C VAL A 388 -14.40 -5.55 7.70
N SER A 389 -13.78 -5.38 8.86
CA SER A 389 -12.44 -5.89 9.14
C SER A 389 -12.53 -7.27 9.77
N PHE A 390 -11.92 -8.25 9.11
CA PHE A 390 -11.82 -9.61 9.59
C PHE A 390 -10.51 -9.76 10.35
N TYR A 391 -10.57 -10.00 11.65
CA TYR A 391 -9.39 -10.21 12.48
C TYR A 391 -9.03 -11.68 12.49
N TYR A 392 -7.78 -11.99 12.14
CA TYR A 392 -7.36 -13.37 11.90
C TYR A 392 -5.91 -13.63 12.28
N GLN A 393 -5.58 -14.91 12.35
CA GLN A 393 -4.22 -15.43 12.40
C GLN A 393 -4.00 -16.46 11.29
N ASN A 394 -2.87 -16.37 10.60
CA ASN A 394 -2.46 -17.34 9.59
C ASN A 394 -1.00 -17.75 9.81
N THR A 395 -0.77 -18.88 10.49
CA THR A 395 0.58 -19.28 10.93
C THR A 395 1.38 -20.10 9.91
N ASP A 396 1.00 -20.09 8.63
CA ASP A 396 1.63 -20.95 7.60
C ASP A 396 3.10 -20.59 7.32
N ASP A 397 3.53 -19.37 7.66
CA ASP A 397 4.92 -18.93 7.61
C ASP A 397 5.79 -19.52 8.75
N MET A 398 5.18 -20.21 9.71
CA MET A 398 5.87 -20.95 10.78
C MET A 398 6.79 -20.11 11.70
N GLY A 399 6.88 -18.80 11.49
CA GLY A 399 7.75 -17.84 12.21
C GLY A 399 9.12 -17.64 11.56
N PHE A 400 9.28 -18.00 10.27
CA PHE A 400 10.54 -17.92 9.55
C PHE A 400 10.52 -16.85 8.44
N GLY A 401 9.41 -16.15 8.23
CA GLY A 401 9.18 -15.23 7.10
C GLY A 401 10.12 -14.04 7.03
N ASP A 402 10.71 -13.68 8.17
CA ASP A 402 11.67 -12.59 8.26
C ASP A 402 13.08 -12.98 7.76
N GLN A 403 13.33 -14.27 7.46
CA GLN A 403 14.65 -14.75 7.04
C GLN A 403 14.80 -14.81 5.51
N PRO A 404 15.80 -14.13 4.93
CA PRO A 404 16.17 -14.33 3.52
C PRO A 404 16.60 -15.79 3.27
N GLY A 405 16.03 -16.43 2.24
CA GLY A 405 16.42 -17.79 1.83
C GLY A 405 16.01 -18.94 2.77
N GLY A 406 15.15 -18.69 3.77
CA GLY A 406 14.60 -19.75 4.61
C GLY A 406 13.66 -20.70 3.85
N THR A 407 13.57 -21.95 4.30
CA THR A 407 12.48 -22.86 3.94
C THR A 407 11.36 -22.76 4.98
N PRO A 408 10.07 -22.84 4.60
CA PRO A 408 8.95 -22.75 5.55
C PRO A 408 8.94 -23.90 6.57
N ASP A 409 9.53 -25.04 6.19
CA ASP A 409 9.59 -26.22 7.01
C ASP A 409 10.90 -27.01 6.77
N ARG A 410 11.05 -28.13 7.51
CA ARG A 410 12.20 -29.03 7.43
C ARG A 410 12.15 -30.03 6.27
N ILE A 411 11.08 -30.03 5.49
CA ILE A 411 10.83 -30.97 4.39
C ILE A 411 10.82 -30.29 3.02
N ASN A 412 11.34 -29.06 2.95
CA ASN A 412 11.40 -28.23 1.75
C ASN A 412 10.01 -27.91 1.15
N GLY A 413 9.03 -27.61 2.01
CA GLY A 413 7.75 -27.06 1.60
C GLY A 413 7.87 -25.71 0.89
N THR A 414 6.78 -25.26 0.29
CA THR A 414 6.68 -23.92 -0.33
C THR A 414 5.99 -22.96 0.62
N TRP A 415 6.48 -21.72 0.68
CA TRP A 415 5.89 -20.66 1.48
C TRP A 415 4.45 -20.39 1.05
N GLN A 416 3.50 -20.44 1.99
CA GLN A 416 2.13 -20.03 1.75
C GLN A 416 1.94 -18.60 2.27
N LEU A 417 2.01 -17.63 1.37
CA LEU A 417 1.94 -16.20 1.68
C LEU A 417 0.54 -15.72 2.11
N ARG A 418 -0.49 -16.52 1.80
CA ARG A 418 -1.87 -16.22 2.18
C ARG A 418 -2.71 -17.49 2.25
N ARG A 419 -3.71 -17.46 3.12
CA ARG A 419 -4.93 -18.26 3.02
C ARG A 419 -6.03 -17.43 2.37
N ILE A 420 -7.05 -18.11 1.87
CA ILE A 420 -8.16 -17.46 1.18
C ILE A 420 -9.46 -17.98 1.80
N SER A 421 -10.28 -17.06 2.29
CA SER A 421 -11.61 -17.40 2.79
C SER A 421 -12.70 -16.92 1.83
N SER A 422 -13.77 -17.70 1.70
CA SER A 422 -15.03 -17.24 1.13
C SER A 422 -15.79 -16.45 2.18
N VAL A 423 -16.34 -15.30 1.80
CA VAL A 423 -17.23 -14.49 2.64
C VAL A 423 -18.58 -14.40 1.94
N VAL A 424 -19.62 -14.89 2.59
CA VAL A 424 -21.00 -14.90 2.07
C VAL A 424 -21.90 -14.13 3.03
N VAL A 425 -22.52 -13.07 2.51
CA VAL A 425 -23.47 -12.23 3.27
C VAL A 425 -24.89 -12.73 3.04
N ASN A 426 -25.66 -12.93 4.12
CA ASN A 426 -27.08 -13.29 4.07
C ASN A 426 -27.41 -14.54 3.22
N GLY A 427 -26.44 -15.45 3.07
CA GLY A 427 -26.58 -16.66 2.25
C GLY A 427 -26.55 -16.42 0.73
N LYS A 428 -26.22 -15.22 0.26
CA LYS A 428 -26.09 -14.86 -1.16
C LYS A 428 -24.78 -15.39 -1.75
N VAL A 429 -24.74 -16.68 -2.08
CA VAL A 429 -23.52 -17.36 -2.58
C VAL A 429 -23.08 -16.82 -3.94
N GLU A 430 -24.00 -16.27 -4.72
CA GLU A 430 -23.75 -15.58 -5.98
C GLU A 430 -22.99 -14.26 -5.84
N GLU A 431 -22.99 -13.67 -4.64
CA GLU A 431 -22.25 -12.45 -4.27
C GLU A 431 -21.04 -12.77 -3.37
N LEU A 432 -20.49 -14.00 -3.49
CA LEU A 432 -19.35 -14.44 -2.68
C LEU A 432 -18.14 -13.52 -2.88
N GLU A 433 -17.63 -13.03 -1.76
CA GLU A 433 -16.42 -12.23 -1.71
C GLU A 433 -15.21 -13.08 -1.32
N THR A 434 -14.05 -12.69 -1.82
CA THR A 434 -12.78 -13.37 -1.53
C THR A 434 -11.95 -12.55 -0.55
N LEU A 435 -11.70 -13.12 0.63
CA LEU A 435 -10.90 -12.55 1.70
C LEU A 435 -9.47 -13.11 1.67
N TYR A 436 -8.50 -12.27 1.34
CA TYR A 436 -7.07 -12.63 1.37
C TYR A 436 -6.50 -12.39 2.77
N GLN A 437 -6.00 -13.47 3.38
CA GLN A 437 -5.49 -13.47 4.74
C GLN A 437 -4.01 -13.81 4.69
N ARG A 438 -3.17 -12.75 4.70
CA ARG A 438 -1.70 -12.83 4.67
C ARG A 438 -1.19 -13.71 5.80
N ASP A 439 -0.05 -14.34 5.62
CA ASP A 439 0.57 -15.04 6.74
C ASP A 439 0.88 -14.06 7.89
N THR A 440 0.97 -14.59 9.10
CA THR A 440 1.23 -13.88 10.34
C THR A 440 2.17 -14.70 11.20
N HIS A 441 2.91 -14.02 12.08
CA HIS A 441 3.59 -14.74 13.16
C HIS A 441 2.57 -15.40 14.11
N LYS A 442 3.01 -16.48 14.77
CA LYS A 442 2.23 -17.14 15.82
C LYS A 442 1.99 -16.16 16.97
N GLY A 443 0.74 -16.09 17.41
CA GLY A 443 0.30 -15.16 18.45
C GLY A 443 0.04 -13.73 17.97
N ILE A 444 0.24 -13.43 16.69
CA ILE A 444 -0.10 -12.13 16.10
C ILE A 444 -1.46 -12.23 15.41
N ILE A 445 -2.32 -11.26 15.70
CA ILE A 445 -3.58 -11.03 14.99
C ILE A 445 -3.35 -9.90 13.99
N ALA A 446 -3.72 -10.14 12.74
CA ALA A 446 -3.81 -9.13 11.69
C ALA A 446 -5.28 -8.89 11.33
N SER A 447 -5.57 -7.87 10.53
CA SER A 447 -6.89 -7.67 9.95
C SER A 447 -6.83 -7.56 8.43
N ALA A 448 -7.91 -7.98 7.76
CA ALA A 448 -8.12 -7.81 6.34
C ALA A 448 -9.54 -7.25 6.11
N PRO A 449 -9.70 -6.15 5.37
CA PRO A 449 -11.00 -5.53 5.18
C PRO A 449 -11.70 -6.01 3.90
N LEU A 450 -13.04 -6.06 3.95
CA LEU A 450 -13.91 -6.14 2.76
C LEU A 450 -15.00 -5.07 2.84
N LEU A 451 -15.43 -4.56 1.69
CA LEU A 451 -16.56 -3.65 1.57
C LEU A 451 -17.81 -4.45 1.19
N LEU A 452 -18.64 -4.76 2.19
CA LEU A 452 -19.77 -5.69 2.06
C LEU A 452 -21.10 -4.95 1.99
N ASP A 453 -22.04 -5.41 1.17
CA ASP A 453 -23.40 -4.88 1.13
C ASP A 453 -24.24 -5.50 2.26
N LEU A 454 -24.61 -4.68 3.26
CA LEU A 454 -25.39 -5.12 4.41
C LEU A 454 -26.81 -4.53 4.34
N GLU A 455 -27.81 -5.39 4.47
CA GLU A 455 -29.23 -5.00 4.49
C GLU A 455 -29.55 -4.18 5.73
N ALA A 456 -30.56 -3.32 5.67
CA ALA A 456 -30.91 -2.48 6.81
C ALA A 456 -31.40 -3.31 8.01
N GLY A 457 -30.85 -3.05 9.20
CA GLY A 457 -31.21 -3.69 10.47
C GLY A 457 -30.24 -4.80 10.90
N SER A 458 -30.59 -5.52 11.96
CA SER A 458 -29.71 -6.47 12.66
C SER A 458 -29.77 -7.91 12.15
N ASN A 459 -30.50 -8.19 11.08
CA ASN A 459 -30.70 -9.57 10.60
C ASN A 459 -29.55 -10.08 9.72
N ASN A 460 -28.50 -9.28 9.51
CA ASN A 460 -27.42 -9.69 8.62
C ASN A 460 -26.61 -10.84 9.23
N THR A 461 -26.14 -11.71 8.35
CA THR A 461 -25.20 -12.78 8.66
C THR A 461 -23.99 -12.71 7.74
N ILE A 462 -22.82 -13.00 8.28
CA ILE A 462 -21.58 -13.12 7.52
C ILE A 462 -21.02 -14.52 7.78
N LYS A 463 -21.01 -15.35 6.74
CA LYS A 463 -20.48 -16.72 6.78
C LYS A 463 -19.10 -16.75 6.13
N ILE A 464 -18.13 -17.31 6.85
CA ILE A 464 -16.73 -17.48 6.45
C ILE A 464 -16.46 -18.97 6.24
N GLY A 465 -15.89 -19.33 5.09
CA GLY A 465 -15.43 -20.67 4.75
C GLY A 465 -14.04 -20.62 4.10
N GLY A 466 -13.45 -21.77 3.80
CA GLY A 466 -12.15 -21.87 3.12
C GLY A 466 -12.28 -21.94 1.60
N LEU A 467 -11.41 -21.24 0.88
CA LEU A 467 -11.24 -21.31 -0.57
C LEU A 467 -9.85 -21.82 -0.94
N SER A 468 -9.71 -22.27 -2.20
CA SER A 468 -8.42 -22.72 -2.70
C SER A 468 -7.45 -21.55 -2.86
N ASN A 469 -6.25 -21.69 -2.31
CA ASN A 469 -5.12 -20.80 -2.56
C ASN A 469 -4.10 -21.40 -3.56
N GLY A 470 -4.46 -22.48 -4.25
CA GLY A 470 -3.58 -23.27 -5.12
C GLY A 470 -2.81 -24.39 -4.39
N PHE A 471 -2.79 -24.40 -3.06
CA PHE A 471 -2.10 -25.43 -2.25
C PHE A 471 -3.06 -26.21 -1.36
N ASP A 472 -4.00 -25.52 -0.71
CA ASP A 472 -5.02 -26.09 0.18
C ASP A 472 -6.33 -25.30 0.02
N VAL A 473 -7.43 -25.80 0.59
CA VAL A 473 -8.76 -25.17 0.59
C VAL A 473 -9.10 -24.73 2.01
N LYS A 474 -8.46 -23.66 2.47
CA LYS A 474 -8.38 -23.33 3.90
C LYS A 474 -8.44 -21.82 4.15
N GLY A 475 -9.27 -21.42 5.10
CA GLY A 475 -9.31 -20.06 5.66
C GLY A 475 -8.33 -19.86 6.82
N ALA A 476 -7.97 -18.63 7.12
CA ALA A 476 -7.20 -18.32 8.33
C ALA A 476 -8.06 -18.47 9.59
N ASP A 477 -7.42 -18.61 10.75
CA ASP A 477 -8.12 -18.73 12.02
C ASP A 477 -8.74 -17.36 12.37
N ILE A 478 -10.00 -17.32 12.79
CA ILE A 478 -10.79 -16.08 12.95
C ILE A 478 -10.97 -15.72 14.42
N ASP A 479 -10.61 -14.50 14.80
CA ASP A 479 -10.75 -13.95 16.17
C ASP A 479 -12.07 -13.19 16.34
N ARG A 480 -12.38 -12.29 15.40
CA ARG A 480 -13.60 -11.47 15.40
C ARG A 480 -13.79 -10.81 14.04
N ILE A 481 -14.95 -10.19 13.85
CA ILE A 481 -15.14 -9.18 12.81
C ILE A 481 -15.48 -7.83 13.45
N VAL A 482 -15.09 -6.74 12.79
CA VAL A 482 -15.49 -5.38 13.17
C VAL A 482 -16.20 -4.74 12.00
N VAL A 483 -17.44 -4.31 12.21
CA VAL A 483 -18.30 -3.71 11.17
C VAL A 483 -18.36 -2.21 11.40
N TYR A 484 -17.91 -1.44 10.42
CA TYR A 484 -17.86 0.02 10.48
C TYR A 484 -19.19 0.62 10.01
N PRO A 485 -19.52 1.86 10.42
CA PRO A 485 -20.64 2.60 9.83
C PRO A 485 -20.48 2.73 8.31
N PRO A 486 -21.56 2.98 7.55
CA PRO A 486 -21.44 3.25 6.12
C PRO A 486 -20.65 4.54 5.91
N GLU A 487 -19.89 4.60 4.83
CA GLU A 487 -19.16 5.81 4.47
C GLU A 487 -20.14 6.98 4.23
N PRO A 488 -19.86 8.17 4.78
CA PRO A 488 -20.75 9.30 4.61
C PRO A 488 -20.69 9.78 3.16
N VAL A 489 -21.85 9.86 2.51
CA VAL A 489 -21.95 10.35 1.13
C VAL A 489 -21.47 11.81 1.07
N LYS A 490 -20.45 12.08 0.25
CA LYS A 490 -19.97 13.44 -0.03
C LYS A 490 -21.12 14.22 -0.70
N ASN A 491 -21.89 14.98 0.07
CA ASN A 491 -22.86 15.91 -0.49
C ASN A 491 -22.07 16.88 -1.37
N LYS A 492 -22.27 16.84 -2.69
CA LYS A 492 -21.72 17.85 -3.61
C LYS A 492 -22.14 19.21 -3.07
N CYS A 493 -21.20 19.96 -2.50
CA CYS A 493 -21.44 21.31 -2.04
C CYS A 493 -22.11 22.08 -3.18
N LYS A 494 -23.35 22.51 -2.96
CA LYS A 494 -23.98 23.52 -3.80
C LYS A 494 -23.02 24.69 -3.82
N LYS A 495 -22.36 24.94 -4.97
CA LYS A 495 -21.72 26.23 -5.23
C LYS A 495 -22.76 27.28 -4.88
N ARG A 496 -22.55 27.99 -3.77
CA ARG A 496 -23.31 29.21 -3.50
C ARG A 496 -22.87 30.17 -4.60
N ALA A 497 -23.71 30.33 -5.61
CA ALA A 497 -23.64 31.50 -6.46
C ALA A 497 -23.85 32.71 -5.53
N ALA A 498 -22.81 33.52 -5.39
CA ALA A 498 -22.88 34.89 -4.93
C ALA A 498 -22.00 35.71 -5.87
#